data_AF-A0A0S8CHI3-F1
#
_entry.id   AF-A0A0S8CHI3-F1
#
_cell.length_a   1.000
_cell.length_b   1.000
_cell.length_c   1.000
_cell.angle_alpha   90.00
_cell.angle_beta   90.00
_cell.angle_gamma   90.00
#
_symmetry.space_group_name_H-M   'P 1'
#
loop_
_entity.id
_entity.type
_entity.pdbx_description
1 polymer ?
#
loop_
_entity_poly.entity_id
_entity_poly.type
_entity_poly.pdbx_seq_one_letter_code
_entity_poly.pdbx_strand_id
1 'polypeptide(L)'
;MSKNIRPDLLAINPHHTVSIQHVGLGQHQIVVVDNFYQHPDDVLQVALTLPYTDRFEIVGNFPGVRASLNLETRELVETLSSLWGCPLFTFFSPQPVVFQGIKTQNYRLNVGQRQPHIDQDITAMVYLNPADSCTGGTGVYRHRPTGLERVPIMPDATIRQLADQLELSDEFFTSPEGYENFQNSMIFNPLFSCRSNTYINDGNEYWELLKLIEMRPNRLMIFDGRCFHSQYIQAGDYDQAFRVNQIFYLSREKKS
;
A
#
# COMPACT_ATOMS: atom_id res chain seq x y z
N MET A 1 17.08 -23.46 10.55
CA MET A 1 17.51 -23.11 11.92
C MET A 1 16.74 -21.88 12.33
N SER A 2 15.85 -21.97 13.32
CA SER A 2 15.18 -20.79 13.87
C SER A 2 16.24 -19.94 14.56
N LYS A 3 16.68 -18.86 13.90
CA LYS A 3 17.41 -17.80 14.62
C LYS A 3 16.52 -17.39 15.80
N ASN A 4 17.10 -17.26 17.00
CA ASN A 4 16.37 -16.71 18.14
C ASN A 4 15.96 -15.29 17.78
N ILE A 5 14.70 -15.13 17.36
CA ILE A 5 14.13 -13.83 17.08
C ILE A 5 13.85 -13.18 18.43
N ARG A 6 14.40 -11.99 18.64
CA ARG A 6 14.20 -11.25 19.88
C ARG A 6 12.70 -10.92 20.07
N PRO A 7 12.15 -11.03 21.28
CA PRO A 7 10.72 -10.82 21.52
C PRO A 7 10.27 -9.38 21.27
N ASP A 8 11.19 -8.42 21.37
CA ASP A 8 10.98 -7.00 21.15
C ASP A 8 11.41 -6.54 19.74
N LEU A 9 11.46 -7.46 18.75
CA LEU A 9 11.89 -7.14 17.38
C LEU A 9 11.06 -5.99 16.78
N LEU A 10 9.77 -5.97 17.08
CA LEU A 10 8.82 -4.97 16.57
C LEU A 10 8.57 -3.83 17.56
N ALA A 11 9.44 -3.65 18.57
CA ALA A 11 9.31 -2.57 19.54
C ALA A 11 9.32 -1.20 18.85
N ILE A 12 8.42 -0.33 19.28
CA ILE A 12 8.27 1.03 18.77
C ILE A 12 9.28 1.93 19.46
N ASN A 13 9.95 2.77 18.67
CA ASN A 13 10.87 3.76 19.20
C ASN A 13 10.07 4.84 19.96
N PRO A 14 10.33 5.12 21.25
CA PRO A 14 9.62 6.17 21.99
C PRO A 14 9.92 7.58 21.48
N HIS A 15 10.94 7.75 20.64
CA HIS A 15 11.34 9.02 20.03
C HIS A 15 10.96 9.13 18.55
N HIS A 16 10.01 8.31 18.07
CA HIS A 16 9.45 8.46 16.74
C HIS A 16 8.79 9.83 16.56
N THR A 17 8.81 10.37 15.35
CA THR A 17 8.20 11.67 15.04
C THR A 17 7.02 11.49 14.10
N VAL A 18 5.85 12.00 14.49
CA VAL A 18 4.60 11.87 13.73
C VAL A 18 4.31 13.16 12.96
N SER A 19 3.90 13.02 11.71
CA SER A 19 3.31 14.09 10.91
C SER A 19 2.02 13.59 10.24
N ILE A 20 0.99 14.41 10.26
CA ILE A 20 -0.28 14.12 9.60
C ILE A 20 -0.40 15.06 8.40
N GLN A 21 -0.65 14.47 7.24
CA GLN A 21 -0.82 15.18 5.98
C GLN A 21 -2.21 14.89 5.43
N HIS A 22 -2.80 15.86 4.73
CA HIS A 22 -4.06 15.69 4.03
C HIS A 22 -3.81 15.95 2.54
N VAL A 23 -4.23 15.01 1.70
CA VAL A 23 -3.91 15.02 0.26
C VAL A 23 -5.18 15.10 -0.56
N GLY A 24 -5.12 15.87 -1.64
CA GLY A 24 -6.20 15.99 -2.62
C GLY A 24 -7.40 16.82 -2.14
N LEU A 25 -8.44 16.83 -2.96
CA LEU A 25 -9.71 17.50 -2.68
C LEU A 25 -10.47 16.79 -1.57
N GLY A 26 -10.36 15.46 -1.48
CA GLY A 26 -10.98 14.66 -0.43
C GLY A 26 -10.32 14.80 0.93
N GLN A 27 -9.24 15.58 1.05
CA GLN A 27 -8.44 15.73 2.28
C GLN A 27 -8.10 14.37 2.90
N HIS A 28 -7.62 13.44 2.08
CA HIS A 28 -7.32 12.09 2.51
C HIS A 28 -6.15 12.09 3.50
N GLN A 29 -6.39 11.59 4.72
CA GLN A 29 -5.40 11.53 5.79
C GLN A 29 -4.29 10.53 5.45
N ILE A 30 -3.04 10.98 5.61
CA ILE A 30 -1.83 10.17 5.56
C ILE A 30 -1.02 10.47 6.82
N VAL A 31 -0.83 9.45 7.66
CA VAL A 31 0.03 9.53 8.84
C VAL A 31 1.41 9.05 8.45
N VAL A 32 2.42 9.90 8.60
CA VAL A 32 3.82 9.56 8.37
C VAL A 32 4.56 9.59 9.69
N VAL A 33 5.25 8.50 10.01
CA VAL A 33 6.02 8.36 11.25
C VAL A 33 7.46 8.02 10.90
N ASP A 34 8.37 8.94 11.21
CA ASP A 34 9.81 8.73 11.05
C ASP A 34 10.42 8.13 12.32
N ASN A 35 11.49 7.35 12.14
CA ASN A 35 12.17 6.61 13.20
C ASN A 35 11.24 5.64 13.94
N PHE A 36 10.37 4.92 13.23
CA PHE A 36 9.26 4.15 13.81
C PHE A 36 9.70 3.00 14.72
N TYR A 37 10.46 2.02 14.22
CA TYR A 37 10.97 0.91 15.02
C TYR A 37 12.17 1.33 15.86
N GLN A 38 12.29 0.75 17.05
CA GLN A 38 13.44 0.91 17.94
C GLN A 38 14.70 0.26 17.35
N HIS A 39 14.54 -0.84 16.61
CA HIS A 39 15.63 -1.66 16.06
C HIS A 39 15.41 -1.96 14.56
N PRO A 40 15.37 -0.94 13.68
CA PRO A 40 15.03 -1.14 12.26
C PRO A 40 16.01 -2.06 11.52
N ASP A 41 17.30 -2.01 11.89
CA ASP A 41 18.33 -2.88 11.30
C ASP A 41 18.09 -4.35 11.63
N ASP A 42 17.67 -4.66 12.88
CA ASP A 42 17.34 -6.03 13.27
C ASP A 42 16.10 -6.54 12.50
N VAL A 43 15.09 -5.68 12.32
CA VAL A 43 13.89 -6.01 11.51
C VAL A 43 14.29 -6.32 10.07
N LEU A 44 15.13 -5.49 9.45
CA LEU A 44 15.65 -5.72 8.11
C LEU A 44 16.46 -7.01 8.03
N GLN A 45 17.37 -7.26 8.98
CA GLN A 45 18.19 -8.48 9.00
C GLN A 45 17.34 -9.74 9.11
N VAL A 46 16.28 -9.73 9.93
CA VAL A 46 15.31 -10.83 9.97
C VAL A 46 14.63 -10.96 8.62
N ALA A 47 14.06 -9.88 8.08
CA ALA A 47 13.34 -9.87 6.82
C ALA A 47 14.16 -10.45 5.66
N LEU A 48 15.45 -10.11 5.55
CA LEU A 48 16.35 -10.59 4.49
C LEU A 48 16.68 -12.08 4.59
N THR A 49 16.44 -12.72 5.74
CA THR A 49 16.76 -14.14 5.96
C THR A 49 15.56 -15.07 5.77
N LEU A 50 14.37 -14.51 5.56
CA LEU A 50 13.16 -15.28 5.38
C LEU A 50 13.05 -15.89 3.98
N PRO A 51 12.34 -17.02 3.84
CA PRO A 51 12.08 -17.62 2.53
C PRO A 51 11.00 -16.80 1.79
N TYR A 52 11.42 -15.96 0.84
CA TYR A 52 10.51 -15.24 -0.03
C TYR A 52 9.90 -16.14 -1.11
N THR A 53 8.68 -15.81 -1.52
CA THR A 53 7.96 -16.48 -2.60
C THR A 53 7.24 -15.50 -3.49
N ASP A 54 7.14 -15.82 -4.78
CA ASP A 54 6.36 -15.17 -5.83
C ASP A 54 5.08 -15.94 -6.19
N ARG A 55 4.73 -16.98 -5.43
CA ARG A 55 3.53 -17.80 -5.67
C ARG A 55 2.26 -16.94 -5.58
N PHE A 56 1.44 -17.00 -6.63
CA PHE A 56 0.27 -16.13 -6.79
C PHE A 56 -0.72 -16.22 -5.62
N GLU A 57 -0.88 -17.40 -5.01
CA GLU A 57 -1.78 -17.60 -3.87
C GLU A 57 -1.37 -16.80 -2.63
N ILE A 58 -0.11 -16.37 -2.55
CA ILE A 58 0.47 -15.63 -1.43
C ILE A 58 0.68 -14.15 -1.81
N VAL A 59 1.18 -13.88 -3.01
CA VAL A 59 1.53 -12.51 -3.44
C VAL A 59 0.36 -11.76 -4.11
N GLY A 60 -0.60 -12.48 -4.69
CA GLY A 60 -1.65 -11.90 -5.53
C GLY A 60 -1.07 -11.10 -6.69
N ASN A 61 -1.59 -9.89 -6.89
CA ASN A 61 -1.12 -8.97 -7.94
C ASN A 61 0.08 -8.10 -7.53
N PHE A 62 0.69 -8.30 -6.35
CA PHE A 62 1.87 -7.55 -5.94
C PHE A 62 3.06 -7.84 -6.88
N PRO A 63 3.72 -6.83 -7.48
CA PRO A 63 4.82 -7.00 -8.45
C PRO A 63 6.16 -7.35 -7.78
N GLY A 64 6.16 -8.35 -6.92
CA GLY A 64 7.34 -8.74 -6.15
C GLY A 64 7.11 -10.03 -5.38
N VAL A 65 7.86 -10.19 -4.31
CA VAL A 65 7.83 -11.39 -3.47
C VAL A 65 7.41 -11.05 -2.05
N ARG A 66 6.84 -12.03 -1.35
CA ARG A 66 6.47 -11.92 0.06
C ARG A 66 7.15 -12.99 0.89
N ALA A 67 7.45 -12.62 2.12
CA ALA A 67 7.81 -13.54 3.19
C ALA A 67 6.97 -13.19 4.42
N SER A 68 6.67 -14.19 5.25
CA SER A 68 5.91 -13.96 6.47
C SER A 68 6.58 -14.60 7.67
N LEU A 69 6.26 -14.04 8.84
CA LEU A 69 6.71 -14.52 10.13
C LEU A 69 5.56 -14.40 11.13
N ASN A 70 5.44 -15.40 12.01
CA ASN A 70 4.49 -15.36 13.11
C ASN A 70 5.17 -14.78 14.34
N LEU A 71 4.81 -13.55 14.69
CA LEU A 71 5.20 -12.85 15.93
C LEU A 71 3.94 -12.30 16.61
N GLU A 72 4.06 -11.92 17.88
CA GLU A 72 3.04 -11.05 18.49
C GLU A 72 3.05 -9.69 17.77
N THR A 73 1.86 -9.22 17.38
CA THR A 73 1.60 -7.96 16.71
C THR A 73 0.59 -7.06 17.46
N ARG A 74 0.07 -7.46 18.63
CA ARG A 74 -0.94 -6.68 19.38
C ARG A 74 -0.50 -5.27 19.71
N GLU A 75 0.66 -5.10 20.36
CA GLU A 75 1.17 -3.77 20.71
C GLU A 75 1.40 -2.90 19.46
N LEU A 76 1.82 -3.53 18.36
CA LEU A 76 1.99 -2.86 17.08
C LEU A 76 0.62 -2.41 16.52
N VAL A 77 -0.40 -3.27 16.52
CA VAL A 77 -1.76 -2.93 16.05
C VAL A 77 -2.40 -1.85 16.94
N GLU A 78 -2.22 -1.90 18.25
CA GLU A 78 -2.67 -0.86 19.19
C GLU A 78 -1.98 0.48 18.90
N THR A 79 -0.67 0.46 18.65
CA THR A 79 0.08 1.66 18.24
C THR A 79 -0.43 2.21 16.91
N LEU A 80 -0.65 1.35 15.89
CA LEU A 80 -1.20 1.76 14.60
C LEU A 80 -2.61 2.35 14.74
N SER A 81 -3.44 1.80 15.64
CA SER A 81 -4.76 2.34 15.96
C SER A 81 -4.66 3.75 16.57
N SER A 82 -3.75 3.93 17.53
CA SER A 82 -3.51 5.23 18.20
C SER A 82 -3.02 6.28 17.20
N LEU A 83 -2.03 5.93 16.37
CA LEU A 83 -1.48 6.80 15.33
C LEU A 83 -2.54 7.19 14.28
N TRP A 84 -3.41 6.25 13.91
CA TRP A 84 -4.48 6.51 12.95
C TRP A 84 -5.62 7.35 13.54
N GLY A 85 -5.83 7.27 14.87
CA GLY A 85 -6.86 8.01 15.60
C GLY A 85 -8.18 7.25 15.80
N CYS A 86 -8.26 5.96 15.44
CA CYS A 86 -9.40 5.12 15.77
C CYS A 86 -9.00 3.64 15.94
N PRO A 87 -9.82 2.80 16.59
CA PRO A 87 -9.57 1.37 16.67
C PRO A 87 -9.42 0.74 15.28
N LEU A 88 -8.36 -0.04 15.10
CA LEU A 88 -8.11 -0.86 13.92
C LEU A 88 -8.06 -2.33 14.29
N PHE A 89 -8.52 -3.18 13.39
CA PHE A 89 -8.67 -4.61 13.58
C PHE A 89 -7.90 -5.37 12.50
N THR A 90 -7.30 -6.50 12.90
CA THR A 90 -6.61 -7.39 11.98
C THR A 90 -7.60 -8.21 11.16
N PHE A 91 -7.18 -8.66 9.98
CA PHE A 91 -7.97 -9.58 9.16
C PHE A 91 -7.81 -11.04 9.59
N PHE A 92 -6.70 -11.34 10.29
CA PHE A 92 -6.38 -12.67 10.78
C PHE A 92 -6.08 -12.65 12.28
N SER A 93 -6.30 -13.77 12.95
CA SER A 93 -5.96 -13.97 14.36
C SER A 93 -5.21 -15.30 14.53
N PRO A 94 -3.88 -15.30 14.77
CA PRO A 94 -3.01 -14.13 14.83
C PRO A 94 -2.77 -13.49 13.45
N GLN A 95 -2.45 -12.20 13.42
CA GLN A 95 -2.03 -11.50 12.21
C GLN A 95 -0.55 -11.79 11.93
N PRO A 96 -0.20 -12.41 10.78
CA PRO A 96 1.19 -12.61 10.43
C PRO A 96 1.87 -11.28 10.12
N VAL A 97 3.15 -11.19 10.45
CA VAL A 97 4.04 -10.13 9.96
C VAL A 97 4.38 -10.45 8.51
N VAL A 98 4.15 -9.50 7.60
CA VAL A 98 4.43 -9.69 6.18
C VAL A 98 5.51 -8.70 5.74
N PHE A 99 6.57 -9.24 5.15
CA PHE A 99 7.58 -8.48 4.44
C PHE A 99 7.38 -8.61 2.94
N GLN A 100 7.57 -7.51 2.25
CA GLN A 100 7.50 -7.39 0.81
C GLN A 100 8.86 -6.98 0.26
N GLY A 101 9.11 -7.48 -0.94
CA GLY A 101 10.36 -7.30 -1.62
C GLY A 101 10.18 -7.10 -3.11
N ILE A 102 10.74 -6.03 -3.65
CA ILE A 102 10.75 -5.77 -5.10
C ILE A 102 12.20 -5.72 -5.58
N LYS A 103 12.47 -6.43 -6.68
CA LYS A 103 13.69 -6.32 -7.47
C LYS A 103 13.27 -6.03 -8.91
N THR A 104 13.85 -5.00 -9.52
CA THR A 104 13.45 -4.53 -10.85
C THR A 104 14.30 -5.11 -11.97
N GLN A 105 15.41 -5.79 -11.64
CA GLN A 105 16.26 -6.46 -12.62
C GLN A 105 15.42 -7.43 -13.47
N ASN A 106 15.26 -7.10 -14.75
CA ASN A 106 14.46 -7.86 -15.72
C ASN A 106 12.97 -8.03 -15.35
N TYR A 107 12.42 -7.18 -14.48
CA TYR A 107 11.01 -7.26 -14.10
C TYR A 107 10.05 -7.10 -15.28
N ARG A 108 8.87 -7.71 -15.14
CA ARG A 108 7.77 -7.60 -16.07
C ARG A 108 6.50 -7.30 -15.29
N LEU A 109 6.03 -6.07 -15.41
CA LEU A 109 4.76 -5.65 -14.86
C LEU A 109 3.62 -6.09 -15.78
N ASN A 110 2.57 -6.67 -15.21
CA ASN A 110 1.29 -6.81 -15.91
C ASN A 110 0.62 -5.43 -16.06
N VAL A 111 -0.46 -5.35 -16.83
CA VAL A 111 -1.12 -4.06 -17.13
C VAL A 111 -1.69 -3.39 -15.87
N GLY A 112 -2.22 -4.15 -14.93
CA GLY A 112 -2.75 -3.62 -13.67
C GLY A 112 -1.67 -3.02 -12.76
N GLN A 113 -0.44 -3.55 -12.81
CA GLN A 113 0.70 -3.05 -12.04
C GLN A 113 1.33 -1.77 -12.62
N ARG A 114 0.87 -1.33 -13.80
CA ARG A 114 1.35 -0.14 -14.51
C ARG A 114 0.44 1.08 -14.33
N GLN A 115 -0.50 0.99 -13.40
CA GLN A 115 -1.39 2.07 -12.98
C GLN A 115 -1.54 2.03 -11.45
N PRO A 116 -2.14 3.06 -10.83
CA PRO A 116 -2.52 3.00 -9.43
C PRO A 116 -3.49 1.86 -9.15
N HIS A 117 -3.41 1.33 -7.94
CA HIS A 117 -4.31 0.31 -7.40
C HIS A 117 -4.93 0.83 -6.10
N ILE A 118 -5.79 -0.01 -5.54
CA ILE A 118 -6.34 0.13 -4.20
C ILE A 118 -6.09 -1.15 -3.42
N ASP A 119 -6.03 -0.99 -2.11
CA ASP A 119 -5.96 -2.04 -1.11
C ASP A 119 -7.24 -2.03 -0.27
N GLN A 120 -7.34 -2.97 0.67
CA GLN A 120 -8.44 -2.98 1.64
C GLN A 120 -8.26 -1.88 2.70
N ASP A 121 -9.37 -1.26 3.06
CA ASP A 121 -9.57 -0.29 4.14
C ASP A 121 -8.33 0.51 4.60
N ILE A 122 -7.56 0.07 5.60
CA ILE A 122 -6.36 0.78 6.08
C ILE A 122 -5.09 0.00 5.75
N THR A 123 -4.12 0.68 5.16
CA THR A 123 -2.78 0.14 4.89
C THR A 123 -1.74 0.87 5.74
N ALA A 124 -0.91 0.11 6.44
CA ALA A 124 0.25 0.59 7.17
C ALA A 124 1.52 -0.08 6.62
N MET A 125 2.54 0.70 6.26
CA MET A 125 3.74 0.17 5.63
C MET A 125 5.00 0.86 6.15
N VAL A 126 6.02 0.08 6.49
CA VAL A 126 7.32 0.57 6.97
C VAL A 126 8.39 0.29 5.93
N TYR A 127 9.11 1.32 5.50
CA TYR A 127 10.31 1.16 4.68
C TYR A 127 11.49 0.72 5.54
N LEU A 128 12.17 -0.35 5.11
CA LEU A 128 13.25 -0.97 5.90
C LEU A 128 14.64 -0.80 5.30
N ASN A 129 14.75 -0.33 4.06
CA ASN A 129 16.05 -0.14 3.42
C ASN A 129 16.94 0.83 4.21
N PRO A 130 18.27 0.61 4.20
CA PRO A 130 19.22 1.61 4.69
C PRO A 130 19.18 2.90 3.85
N ALA A 131 19.75 3.98 4.39
CA ALA A 131 19.68 5.32 3.81
C ALA A 131 20.26 5.41 2.39
N ASP A 132 21.36 4.70 2.12
CA ASP A 132 22.03 4.65 0.82
C ASP A 132 21.23 3.90 -0.26
N SER A 133 20.23 3.13 0.17
CA SER A 133 19.42 2.24 -0.66
C SER A 133 17.95 2.64 -0.68
N CYS A 134 17.62 3.84 -0.19
CA CYS A 134 16.28 4.41 -0.21
C CYS A 134 16.11 5.33 -1.43
N THR A 135 15.39 4.87 -2.45
CA THR A 135 14.99 5.67 -3.61
C THR A 135 13.50 5.50 -3.90
N GLY A 136 12.87 6.53 -4.48
CA GLY A 136 11.44 6.49 -4.80
C GLY A 136 10.52 6.60 -3.57
N GLY A 137 9.45 5.80 -3.53
CA GLY A 137 8.45 5.91 -2.48
C GLY A 137 7.12 5.24 -2.80
N THR A 138 6.05 5.89 -2.36
CA THR A 138 4.67 5.55 -2.70
C THR A 138 3.95 6.81 -3.15
N GLY A 139 3.45 6.78 -4.39
CA GLY A 139 2.64 7.85 -4.95
C GLY A 139 1.17 7.68 -4.60
N VAL A 140 0.47 8.80 -4.42
CA VAL A 140 -0.99 8.90 -4.28
C VAL A 140 -1.53 9.72 -5.44
N TYR A 141 -2.61 9.27 -6.06
CA TYR A 141 -3.04 9.75 -7.37
C TYR A 141 -4.51 10.19 -7.40
N ARG A 142 -4.83 11.03 -8.37
CA ARG A 142 -6.20 11.31 -8.83
C ARG A 142 -6.41 10.70 -10.20
N HIS A 143 -7.55 10.04 -10.39
CA HIS A 143 -8.02 9.61 -11.69
C HIS A 143 -8.63 10.81 -12.42
N ARG A 144 -7.97 11.30 -13.46
CA ARG A 144 -8.36 12.52 -14.20
C ARG A 144 -9.75 12.41 -14.85
N PRO A 145 -10.13 11.30 -15.52
CA PRO A 145 -11.44 11.19 -16.17
C PRO A 145 -12.63 11.30 -15.21
N THR A 146 -12.49 10.74 -13.99
CA THR A 146 -13.60 10.72 -13.01
C THR A 146 -13.45 11.75 -11.90
N GLY A 147 -12.29 12.39 -11.77
CA GLY A 147 -11.95 13.28 -10.66
C GLY A 147 -11.74 12.56 -9.31
N LEU A 148 -11.92 11.24 -9.25
CA LEU A 148 -11.82 10.48 -8.02
C LEU A 148 -10.36 10.38 -7.53
N GLU A 149 -10.18 10.38 -6.22
CA GLU A 149 -8.89 10.17 -5.54
C GLU A 149 -8.88 8.85 -4.74
N ARG A 150 -10.06 8.25 -4.59
CA ARG A 150 -10.37 7.02 -3.87
C ARG A 150 -11.58 6.37 -4.51
N VAL A 151 -11.69 5.05 -4.42
CA VAL A 151 -12.92 4.32 -4.70
C VAL A 151 -13.33 3.43 -3.52
N PRO A 152 -14.54 3.58 -2.96
CA PRO A 152 -14.98 2.77 -1.82
C PRO A 152 -15.17 1.30 -2.22
N ILE A 153 -15.13 0.39 -1.24
CA ILE A 153 -15.36 -1.06 -1.46
C ILE A 153 -16.81 -1.33 -1.89
N MET A 154 -17.74 -0.50 -1.45
CA MET A 154 -19.15 -0.51 -1.85
C MET A 154 -19.52 0.87 -2.40
N PRO A 155 -20.43 0.99 -3.38
CA PRO A 155 -20.84 2.29 -3.92
C PRO A 155 -21.38 3.20 -2.81
N ASP A 156 -20.77 4.38 -2.65
CA ASP A 156 -21.27 5.44 -1.76
C ASP A 156 -21.92 6.57 -2.59
N ALA A 157 -22.36 7.63 -1.90
CA ALA A 157 -23.00 8.77 -2.56
C ALA A 157 -22.10 9.43 -3.63
N THR A 158 -20.79 9.40 -3.48
CA THR A 158 -19.83 9.94 -4.45
C THR A 158 -19.86 9.12 -5.75
N ILE A 159 -19.87 7.79 -5.61
CA ILE A 159 -19.96 6.88 -6.76
C ILE A 159 -21.31 7.00 -7.45
N ARG A 160 -22.40 7.14 -6.69
CA ARG A 160 -23.75 7.36 -7.25
C ARG A 160 -23.84 8.68 -8.02
N GLN A 161 -23.31 9.76 -7.45
CA GLN A 161 -23.28 11.06 -8.15
C GLN A 161 -22.45 10.99 -9.45
N LEU A 162 -21.31 10.31 -9.43
CA LEU A 162 -20.51 10.11 -10.64
C LEU A 162 -21.28 9.28 -11.69
N ALA A 163 -21.99 8.24 -11.25
CA ALA A 163 -22.82 7.43 -12.14
C ALA A 163 -23.92 8.25 -12.81
N ASP A 164 -24.62 9.10 -12.05
CA ASP A 164 -25.66 9.99 -12.57
C ASP A 164 -25.08 10.99 -13.56
N GLN A 165 -23.92 11.60 -13.25
CA GLN A 165 -23.23 12.54 -14.13
C GLN A 165 -22.78 11.92 -15.46
N LEU A 166 -22.45 10.63 -15.44
CA LEU A 166 -22.00 9.87 -16.61
C LEU A 166 -23.15 9.07 -17.26
N GLU A 167 -24.39 9.23 -16.79
CA GLU A 167 -25.59 8.53 -17.26
C GLU A 167 -25.40 6.99 -17.29
N LEU A 168 -24.75 6.44 -16.26
CA LEU A 168 -24.48 5.00 -16.17
C LEU A 168 -25.72 4.20 -15.73
N SER A 169 -25.82 2.97 -16.21
CA SER A 169 -26.87 2.03 -15.79
C SER A 169 -26.74 1.66 -14.31
N ASP A 170 -27.88 1.61 -13.61
CA ASP A 170 -27.96 1.15 -12.22
C ASP A 170 -27.47 -0.30 -12.03
N GLU A 171 -27.45 -1.11 -13.10
CA GLU A 171 -26.97 -2.50 -13.07
C GLU A 171 -25.54 -2.63 -12.53
N PHE A 172 -24.69 -1.62 -12.74
CA PHE A 172 -23.35 -1.56 -12.17
C PHE A 172 -23.32 -1.55 -10.63
N PHE A 173 -24.45 -1.29 -9.97
CA PHE A 173 -24.48 -1.04 -8.54
C PHE A 173 -25.53 -1.85 -7.79
N THR A 174 -26.13 -2.85 -8.45
CA THR A 174 -27.07 -3.80 -7.84
C THR A 174 -26.39 -5.06 -7.30
N SER A 175 -25.14 -5.31 -7.69
CA SER A 175 -24.38 -6.49 -7.28
C SER A 175 -22.88 -6.21 -7.12
N PRO A 176 -22.15 -7.02 -6.35
CA PRO A 176 -20.69 -6.92 -6.26
C PRO A 176 -19.98 -7.07 -7.61
N GLU A 177 -20.45 -7.99 -8.46
CA GLU A 177 -19.91 -8.20 -9.81
C GLU A 177 -20.16 -6.98 -10.71
N GLY A 178 -21.37 -6.40 -10.64
CA GLY A 178 -21.67 -5.14 -11.31
C GLY A 178 -20.70 -4.04 -10.89
N TYR A 179 -20.41 -3.94 -9.59
CA TYR A 179 -19.55 -2.87 -9.10
C TYR A 179 -18.08 -3.08 -9.48
N GLU A 180 -17.61 -4.33 -9.47
CA GLU A 180 -16.32 -4.70 -10.02
C GLU A 180 -16.22 -4.33 -11.52
N ASN A 181 -17.27 -4.59 -12.30
CA ASN A 181 -17.32 -4.20 -13.71
C ASN A 181 -17.26 -2.67 -13.89
N PHE A 182 -17.93 -1.90 -13.04
CA PHE A 182 -17.79 -0.45 -13.01
C PHE A 182 -16.34 -0.02 -12.74
N GLN A 183 -15.71 -0.57 -11.70
CA GLN A 183 -14.32 -0.24 -11.35
C GLN A 183 -13.37 -0.56 -12.50
N ASN A 184 -13.48 -1.74 -13.10
CA ASN A 184 -12.62 -2.17 -14.20
C ASN A 184 -12.84 -1.37 -15.48
N SER A 185 -14.08 -0.95 -15.76
CA SER A 185 -14.40 -0.23 -16.99
C SER A 185 -14.08 1.27 -16.89
N MET A 186 -14.34 1.86 -15.73
CA MET A 186 -14.35 3.32 -15.55
C MET A 186 -13.10 3.86 -14.83
N ILE A 187 -12.38 3.02 -14.08
CA ILE A 187 -11.28 3.47 -13.21
C ILE A 187 -10.00 2.71 -13.53
N PHE A 188 -10.02 1.38 -13.48
CA PHE A 188 -8.84 0.54 -13.72
C PHE A 188 -8.74 0.02 -15.16
N ASN A 189 -9.28 0.78 -16.10
CA ASN A 189 -9.29 0.41 -17.51
C ASN A 189 -7.84 0.20 -17.99
N PRO A 190 -7.51 -0.93 -18.65
CA PRO A 190 -6.18 -1.20 -19.19
C PRO A 190 -5.61 -0.09 -20.09
N LEU A 191 -6.46 0.71 -20.72
CA LEU A 191 -6.06 1.86 -21.53
C LEU A 191 -5.43 2.98 -20.68
N PHE A 192 -5.70 3.02 -19.38
CA PHE A 192 -5.22 4.04 -18.46
C PHE A 192 -3.84 3.74 -17.87
N SER A 193 -3.33 2.53 -18.09
CA SER A 193 -2.00 2.10 -17.65
C SER A 193 -0.86 2.68 -18.49
N CYS A 194 0.35 2.71 -17.92
CA CYS A 194 1.55 2.94 -18.72
C CYS A 194 1.68 1.91 -19.84
N ARG A 195 1.90 2.41 -21.07
CA ARG A 195 2.14 1.56 -22.25
C ARG A 195 3.48 0.82 -22.14
N SER A 196 4.50 1.50 -21.61
CA SER A 196 5.80 0.93 -21.27
C SER A 196 5.73 0.02 -20.04
N ASN A 197 6.69 -0.89 -19.91
CA ASN A 197 6.87 -1.73 -18.73
C ASN A 197 7.49 -0.92 -17.58
N THR A 198 6.70 -0.01 -17.00
CA THR A 198 7.13 0.93 -15.96
C THR A 198 6.01 1.14 -14.94
N TYR A 199 6.37 1.51 -13.71
CA TYR A 199 5.41 2.05 -12.76
C TYR A 199 4.91 3.42 -13.24
N ILE A 200 3.75 3.82 -12.72
CA ILE A 200 3.06 5.06 -13.14
C ILE A 200 3.79 6.35 -12.70
N ASN A 201 4.57 6.30 -11.62
CA ASN A 201 5.45 7.37 -11.12
C ASN A 201 4.80 8.78 -11.09
N ASP A 202 5.15 9.66 -12.03
CA ASP A 202 4.63 11.05 -12.06
C ASP A 202 3.20 11.17 -12.61
N GLY A 203 2.61 10.05 -13.04
CA GLY A 203 1.29 10.01 -13.66
C GLY A 203 1.35 9.92 -15.18
N ASN A 204 0.18 10.07 -15.80
CA ASN A 204 0.01 10.11 -17.26
C ASN A 204 -1.23 10.96 -17.63
N GLU A 205 -1.75 10.78 -18.85
CA GLU A 205 -2.96 11.48 -19.33
C GLU A 205 -4.23 11.14 -18.53
N TYR A 206 -4.23 10.04 -17.76
CA TYR A 206 -5.36 9.55 -16.97
C TYR A 206 -5.12 9.65 -15.46
N TRP A 207 -3.87 9.69 -15.02
CA TRP A 207 -3.49 9.70 -13.61
C TRP A 207 -2.66 10.93 -13.27
N GLU A 208 -3.06 11.66 -12.25
CA GLU A 208 -2.33 12.80 -11.69
C GLU A 208 -1.67 12.38 -10.39
N LEU A 209 -0.35 12.52 -10.26
CA LEU A 209 0.32 12.37 -8.97
C LEU A 209 -0.04 13.57 -8.07
N LEU A 210 -0.72 13.30 -6.96
CA LEU A 210 -1.06 14.31 -5.95
C LEU A 210 0.03 14.47 -4.90
N LYS A 211 0.63 13.35 -4.50
CA LYS A 211 1.65 13.32 -3.44
C LYS A 211 2.57 12.13 -3.62
N LEU A 212 3.87 12.37 -3.52
CA LEU A 212 4.86 11.34 -3.26
C LEU A 212 5.18 11.31 -1.77
N ILE A 213 4.97 10.15 -1.14
CA ILE A 213 5.53 9.85 0.17
C ILE A 213 6.90 9.25 -0.10
N GLU A 214 7.93 10.08 0.03
CA GLU A 214 9.31 9.67 -0.18
C GLU A 214 9.68 8.53 0.77
N MET A 215 10.31 7.51 0.20
CA MET A 215 10.94 6.44 0.97
C MET A 215 12.07 7.02 1.83
N ARG A 216 12.05 6.68 3.11
CA ARG A 216 13.15 6.94 4.05
C ARG A 216 13.35 5.73 4.96
N PRO A 217 14.56 5.49 5.47
CA PRO A 217 14.79 4.40 6.41
C PRO A 217 13.87 4.52 7.62
N ASN A 218 13.28 3.40 8.04
CA ASN A 218 12.46 3.34 9.25
C ASN A 218 11.28 4.33 9.26
N ARG A 219 10.75 4.66 8.07
CA ARG A 219 9.55 5.47 7.90
C ARG A 219 8.33 4.57 7.75
N LEU A 220 7.38 4.73 8.66
CA LEU A 220 6.04 4.21 8.55
C LEU A 220 5.15 5.22 7.81
N MET A 221 4.26 4.72 6.96
CA MET A 221 3.11 5.45 6.45
C MET A 221 1.83 4.67 6.73
N ILE A 222 0.77 5.35 7.17
CA ILE A 222 -0.58 4.81 7.34
C ILE A 222 -1.55 5.65 6.52
N PHE A 223 -2.37 5.00 5.70
CA PHE A 223 -3.33 5.68 4.83
C PHE A 223 -4.56 4.79 4.56
N ASP A 224 -5.62 5.40 4.05
CA ASP A 224 -6.77 4.68 3.51
C ASP A 224 -6.38 3.98 2.21
N GLY A 225 -6.27 2.65 2.24
CA GLY A 225 -5.85 1.81 1.11
C GLY A 225 -6.75 1.94 -0.11
N ARG A 226 -7.96 2.47 0.05
CA ARG A 226 -8.89 2.73 -1.06
C ARG A 226 -8.52 3.97 -1.88
N CYS A 227 -7.59 4.81 -1.38
CA CYS A 227 -7.02 5.89 -2.18
C CYS A 227 -6.18 5.30 -3.31
N PHE A 228 -6.20 5.91 -4.49
CA PHE A 228 -5.38 5.44 -5.60
C PHE A 228 -3.92 5.62 -5.28
N HIS A 229 -3.16 4.53 -5.28
CA HIS A 229 -1.74 4.57 -4.93
C HIS A 229 -0.93 3.57 -5.75
N SER A 230 0.37 3.78 -5.82
CA SER A 230 1.30 2.91 -6.55
C SER A 230 2.70 3.03 -5.99
N GLN A 231 3.51 1.98 -6.16
CA GLN A 231 4.94 2.10 -5.88
C GLN A 231 5.54 3.15 -6.84
N TYR A 232 6.31 4.08 -6.29
CA TYR A 232 7.07 5.05 -7.08
C TYR A 232 8.49 4.50 -7.21
N ILE A 233 8.81 3.94 -8.37
CA ILE A 233 10.07 3.25 -8.67
C ILE A 233 10.47 3.60 -10.11
N GLN A 234 11.62 4.24 -10.27
CA GLN A 234 12.13 4.67 -11.57
C GLN A 234 12.98 3.58 -12.22
N ALA A 235 13.29 3.75 -13.50
CA ALA A 235 14.18 2.82 -14.20
C ALA A 235 15.58 2.87 -13.57
N GLY A 236 16.15 1.70 -13.27
CA GLY A 236 17.44 1.56 -12.60
C GLY A 236 17.36 1.43 -11.06
N ASP A 237 16.27 1.88 -10.44
CA ASP A 237 16.05 1.69 -9.01
C ASP A 237 15.88 0.20 -8.71
N TYR A 238 16.58 -0.32 -7.69
CA TYR A 238 16.45 -1.71 -7.23
C TYR A 238 16.85 -2.79 -8.23
N ASP A 239 17.72 -2.46 -9.21
CA ASP A 239 18.31 -3.46 -10.11
C ASP A 239 19.27 -4.41 -9.35
N GLN A 240 19.99 -3.86 -8.36
CA GLN A 240 21.01 -4.58 -7.58
C GLN A 240 20.64 -4.72 -6.10
N ALA A 241 19.52 -4.13 -5.67
CA ALA A 241 19.07 -4.12 -4.29
C ALA A 241 17.59 -4.50 -4.21
N PHE A 242 17.15 -4.89 -3.02
CA PHE A 242 15.76 -5.20 -2.75
C PHE A 242 15.08 -3.97 -2.17
N ARG A 243 13.96 -3.53 -2.73
CA ARG A 243 13.07 -2.59 -2.03
C ARG A 243 12.30 -3.40 -1.00
N VAL A 244 12.65 -3.21 0.27
CA VAL A 244 12.13 -3.99 1.40
C VAL A 244 11.19 -3.13 2.23
N ASN A 245 10.00 -3.65 2.45
CA ASN A 245 9.07 -3.05 3.39
C ASN A 245 8.36 -4.12 4.22
N GLN A 246 7.92 -3.72 5.41
CA GLN A 246 6.91 -4.45 6.17
C GLN A 246 5.55 -3.83 5.85
N ILE A 247 4.50 -4.65 5.75
CA ILE A 247 3.15 -4.17 5.43
C ILE A 247 2.11 -4.83 6.33
N PHE A 248 1.10 -4.04 6.68
CA PHE A 248 -0.08 -4.43 7.44
C PHE A 248 -1.33 -3.91 6.76
N TYR A 249 -2.30 -4.81 6.61
CA TYR A 249 -3.65 -4.47 6.20
C TYR A 249 -4.55 -4.57 7.42
N LEU A 250 -5.30 -3.52 7.69
CA LEU A 250 -6.16 -3.37 8.85
C LEU A 250 -7.56 -2.90 8.43
N SER A 251 -8.53 -3.13 9.30
CA SER A 251 -9.93 -2.77 9.12
C SER A 251 -10.38 -1.82 10.23
N ARG A 252 -11.20 -0.82 9.90
CA ARG A 252 -11.91 0.01 10.89
C ARG A 252 -13.09 -0.74 11.51
N GLU A 253 -13.58 -1.76 10.83
CA GLU A 253 -14.65 -2.63 11.31
C GLU A 253 -14.08 -3.97 11.76
N LYS A 254 -14.56 -4.46 12.90
CA LYS A 254 -14.20 -5.79 13.37
C LYS A 254 -14.89 -6.82 12.48
N LYS A 255 -14.14 -7.50 11.61
CA LYS A 255 -14.67 -8.65 10.86
C LYS A 255 -14.91 -9.80 11.84
N SER A 256 -16.11 -10.37 11.76
CA SER A 256 -16.57 -11.52 12.56
C SER A 256 -15.90 -12.82 12.14
#